data_AF-A0AB36S900-F1
#
_entry.id   AF-A0AB36S900-F1
#
_cell.length_a   1.000
_cell.length_b   1.000
_cell.length_c   1.000
_cell.angle_alpha   90.00
_cell.angle_beta   90.00
_cell.angle_gamma   90.00
#
_symmetry.space_group_name_H-M   'P 1'
#
loop_
_entity.id
_entity.type
_entity.pdbx_description
1 polymer ?
#
loop_
_entity_poly.entity_id
_entity_poly.type
_entity_poly.pdbx_seq_one_letter_code
_entity_poly.pdbx_strand_id
1 'polypeptide(L)'
;MENKSSLKKHLFWVTKGCIGLLDKFIDLIAVLLLLLMFSYGMFSIWDNQKILLNGQSSEYQTFKPETSNAPSFSELQKKNPDVFAWLNVYGTQIDYPVLQSGDNEKYLNTDVLGNYKMSGSIFMDYRNKKDFSDFNSIIYGHHMAESAMFGDLDKFKDQKFLRNTPLGISIFKARITELNSSHF
;
A
#
# COMPACT_ATOMS: atom_id res chain seq x y z
N MET A 1 21.27 75.92 14.29
CA MET A 1 21.62 74.55 14.76
C MET A 1 20.41 73.59 14.78
N GLU A 2 19.18 74.06 14.62
CA GLU A 2 17.93 73.30 14.83
C GLU A 2 17.60 72.28 13.71
N ASN A 3 17.92 72.60 12.45
CA ASN A 3 17.57 71.79 11.27
C ASN A 3 18.24 70.39 11.27
N LYS A 4 19.50 70.29 11.70
CA LYS A 4 20.23 69.01 11.75
C LYS A 4 19.66 68.02 12.79
N SER A 5 19.03 68.51 13.86
CA SER A 5 18.44 67.69 14.92
C SER A 5 17.10 67.09 14.47
N SER A 6 16.26 67.91 13.81
CA SER A 6 14.99 67.48 13.23
C SER A 6 15.19 66.40 12.16
N LEU A 7 16.16 66.60 11.26
CA LEU A 7 16.47 65.66 10.17
C LEU A 7 16.91 64.28 10.70
N LYS A 8 17.72 64.24 11.76
CA LYS A 8 18.16 62.99 12.40
C LYS A 8 17.00 62.22 13.05
N LYS A 9 16.07 62.93 13.69
CA LYS A 9 14.88 62.31 14.30
C LYS A 9 13.95 61.72 13.23
N HIS A 10 13.71 62.45 12.15
CA HIS A 10 12.91 61.95 11.03
C HIS A 10 13.53 60.71 10.38
N LEU A 11 14.85 60.76 10.11
CA LEU A 11 15.59 59.62 9.57
C LEU A 11 15.55 58.40 10.51
N PHE A 12 15.60 58.62 11.83
CA PHE A 12 15.49 57.56 12.83
C PHE A 12 14.10 56.88 12.83
N TRP A 13 13.01 57.65 12.72
CA TRP A 13 11.66 57.07 12.66
C TRP A 13 11.38 56.33 11.35
N VAL A 14 11.88 56.85 10.22
CA VAL A 14 11.78 56.19 8.92
C VAL A 14 12.56 54.87 8.92
N THR A 15 13.80 54.86 9.41
CA THR A 15 14.61 53.64 9.49
C THR A 15 13.99 52.58 10.42
N LYS A 16 13.50 52.98 11.60
CA LYS A 16 12.75 52.06 12.48
C LYS A 16 11.49 51.49 11.81
N GLY A 17 10.75 52.30 11.06
CA GLY A 17 9.56 51.86 10.35
C GLY A 17 9.87 50.82 9.26
N CYS A 18 10.92 51.06 8.47
CA CYS A 18 11.38 50.12 7.45
C CYS A 18 11.87 48.79 8.05
N ILE A 19 12.61 48.83 9.16
CA ILE A 19 13.08 47.62 9.86
C ILE A 19 11.89 46.81 10.38
N GLY A 20 10.91 47.45 11.04
CA GLY A 20 9.73 46.75 11.55
C GLY A 20 8.81 46.18 10.46
N LEU A 21 8.79 46.77 9.26
CA LEU A 21 8.12 46.17 8.11
C LEU A 21 8.89 44.95 7.60
N LEU A 22 10.21 45.06 7.47
CA LEU A 22 11.08 43.97 7.05
C LEU A 22 10.99 42.77 7.98
N ASP A 23 11.00 42.98 9.31
CA ASP A 23 10.86 41.92 10.30
C ASP A 23 9.53 41.18 10.14
N LYS A 24 8.41 41.90 9.95
CA LYS A 24 7.11 41.28 9.68
C LYS A 24 7.08 40.47 8.39
N PHE A 25 7.82 40.90 7.36
CA PHE A 25 7.96 40.12 6.13
C PHE A 25 8.77 38.84 6.36
N ILE A 26 9.85 38.91 7.15
CA ILE A 26 10.66 37.74 7.52
C ILE A 26 9.83 36.75 8.35
N ASP A 27 9.09 37.23 9.35
CA ASP A 27 8.19 36.42 10.17
C ASP A 27 7.09 35.78 9.32
N LEU A 28 6.50 36.52 8.36
CA LEU A 28 5.49 35.98 7.45
C LEU A 28 6.08 34.85 6.60
N ILE A 29 7.28 35.03 6.04
CA ILE A 29 7.96 33.98 5.27
C ILE A 29 8.24 32.77 6.15
N ALA A 30 8.71 32.97 7.39
CA ALA A 30 8.96 31.88 8.33
C ALA A 30 7.67 31.10 8.65
N VAL A 31 6.55 31.80 8.88
CA VAL A 31 5.24 31.17 9.10
C VAL A 31 4.77 30.39 7.88
N LEU A 32 4.93 30.93 6.67
CA LEU A 32 4.57 30.24 5.43
C LEU A 32 5.41 28.97 5.21
N LEU A 33 6.71 29.02 5.52
CA LEU A 33 7.59 27.85 5.47
C LEU A 33 7.17 26.78 6.49
N LEU A 34 6.83 27.18 7.73
CA LEU A 34 6.33 26.25 8.75
C LEU A 34 5.01 25.60 8.32
N LEU A 35 4.09 26.37 7.73
CA LEU A 35 2.82 25.83 7.22
C LEU A 35 3.05 24.85 6.05
N LEU A 36 4.03 25.11 5.19
CA LEU A 36 4.40 24.21 4.09
C LEU A 36 5.03 22.91 4.61
N MET A 37 5.90 22.98 5.63
CA MET A 37 6.44 21.79 6.27
C MET A 37 5.35 20.99 6.98
N PHE A 38 4.42 21.67 7.66
CA PHE A 38 3.30 21.02 8.33
C PHE A 38 2.35 20.34 7.33
N SER A 39 1.99 21.01 6.24
CA SER A 39 1.14 20.42 5.20
C SER A 39 1.80 19.22 4.52
N TYR A 40 3.11 19.28 4.27
CA TYR A 40 3.88 18.14 3.77
C TYR A 40 3.89 16.97 4.76
N GLY A 41 4.09 17.24 6.06
CA GLY A 41 4.03 16.23 7.10
C GLY A 41 2.66 15.53 7.17
N MET A 42 1.58 16.31 7.13
CA MET A 42 0.21 15.75 7.09
C MET A 42 -0.04 14.92 5.83
N PHE A 43 0.41 15.39 4.66
CA PHE A 43 0.32 14.65 3.41
C PHE A 43 1.09 13.32 3.47
N SER A 44 2.31 13.33 4.02
CA SER A 44 3.14 12.13 4.17
C SER A 44 2.50 11.07 5.08
N ILE A 45 1.88 11.49 6.20
CA ILE A 45 1.16 10.57 7.09
C ILE A 45 -0.05 9.96 6.37
N TRP A 46 -0.85 10.78 5.68
CA TRP A 46 -2.02 10.32 4.94
C TRP A 46 -1.63 9.34 3.81
N ASP A 47 -0.58 9.66 3.06
CA ASP A 47 -0.09 8.80 1.97
C ASP A 47 0.42 7.45 2.50
N ASN A 48 1.16 7.46 3.62
CA ASN A 48 1.62 6.24 4.28
C ASN A 48 0.43 5.38 4.75
N GLN A 49 -0.57 5.98 5.40
CA GLN A 49 -1.78 5.25 5.81
C GLN A 49 -2.51 4.64 4.60
N LYS A 50 -2.58 5.37 3.48
CA LYS A 50 -3.20 4.88 2.25
C LYS A 50 -2.45 3.68 1.66
N ILE A 51 -1.12 3.65 1.73
CA ILE A 51 -0.32 2.49 1.30
C ILE A 51 -0.65 1.26 2.15
N LEU A 52 -0.75 1.42 3.46
CA LEU A 52 -1.12 0.33 4.37
C LEU A 52 -2.51 -0.21 4.09
N LEU A 53 -3.50 0.66 3.92
CA LEU A 53 -4.89 0.27 3.64
C LEU A 53 -5.03 -0.52 2.33
N ASN A 54 -4.31 -0.13 1.28
CA ASN A 54 -4.32 -0.86 -0.01
C ASN A 54 -3.52 -2.18 0.04
N GLY A 55 -2.76 -2.42 1.12
CA GLY A 55 -2.06 -3.70 1.36
C GLY A 55 -2.88 -4.67 2.20
N GLN A 56 -4.07 -4.28 2.68
CA GLN A 56 -4.92 -5.13 3.51
C GLN A 56 -5.78 -6.06 2.63
N SER A 57 -6.04 -7.26 3.13
CA SER A 57 -6.86 -8.26 2.43
C SER A 57 -8.29 -7.81 2.18
N SER A 58 -8.80 -6.90 3.02
CA SER A 58 -10.16 -6.33 2.94
C SER A 58 -10.51 -5.75 1.56
N GLU A 59 -9.52 -5.27 0.81
CA GLU A 59 -9.73 -4.73 -0.55
C GLU A 59 -10.30 -5.80 -1.49
N TYR A 60 -9.91 -7.07 -1.32
CA TYR A 60 -10.23 -8.15 -2.25
C TYR A 60 -11.27 -9.14 -1.72
N GLN A 61 -11.68 -9.03 -0.45
CA GLN A 61 -12.60 -9.98 0.19
C GLN A 61 -13.91 -10.21 -0.58
N THR A 62 -14.39 -9.21 -1.32
CA THR A 62 -15.57 -9.33 -2.17
C THR A 62 -15.43 -10.38 -3.28
N PHE A 63 -14.20 -10.70 -3.69
CA PHE A 63 -13.87 -11.70 -4.71
C PHE A 63 -13.50 -13.07 -4.12
N LYS A 64 -13.47 -13.21 -2.79
CA LYS A 64 -13.09 -14.47 -2.14
C LYS A 64 -14.10 -15.58 -2.48
N PRO A 65 -13.63 -16.78 -2.87
CA PRO A 65 -14.51 -17.88 -3.28
C PRO A 65 -15.19 -18.59 -2.10
N GLU A 66 -16.08 -17.89 -1.39
CA GLU A 66 -16.88 -18.47 -0.29
C GLU A 66 -18.34 -17.98 -0.23
N THR A 67 -18.77 -17.06 -1.12
CA THR A 67 -20.08 -16.39 -0.99
C THR A 67 -21.00 -16.56 -2.20
N SER A 68 -22.23 -17.02 -1.94
CA SER A 68 -23.28 -17.34 -2.92
C SER A 68 -23.83 -16.13 -3.72
N ASN A 69 -23.47 -14.88 -3.43
CA ASN A 69 -24.07 -13.68 -4.03
C ASN A 69 -23.13 -12.43 -4.10
N ALA A 70 -21.83 -12.62 -4.29
CA ALA A 70 -20.86 -11.52 -4.48
C ALA A 70 -20.10 -11.69 -5.83
N PRO A 71 -19.44 -10.64 -6.37
CA PRO A 71 -18.54 -10.75 -7.52
C PRO A 71 -17.66 -11.97 -7.41
N SER A 72 -17.88 -12.96 -8.28
CA SER A 72 -17.20 -14.24 -8.10
C SER A 72 -15.69 -14.09 -8.33
N PHE A 73 -14.89 -14.97 -7.73
CA PHE A 73 -13.47 -15.10 -8.05
C PHE A 73 -13.20 -15.16 -9.57
N SER A 74 -14.14 -15.71 -10.36
CA SER A 74 -14.07 -15.71 -11.83
C SER A 74 -14.10 -14.31 -12.45
N GLU A 75 -14.81 -13.34 -11.86
CA GLU A 75 -14.78 -11.94 -12.32
C GLU A 75 -13.43 -11.29 -12.11
N LEU A 76 -12.78 -11.58 -10.98
CA LEU A 76 -11.42 -11.13 -10.71
C LEU A 76 -10.45 -11.71 -11.75
N GLN A 77 -10.59 -12.99 -12.10
CA GLN A 77 -9.79 -13.64 -13.15
C GLN A 77 -10.05 -13.04 -14.54
N LYS A 78 -11.28 -12.60 -14.85
CA LYS A 78 -11.58 -11.90 -16.10
C LYS A 78 -10.90 -10.54 -16.17
N LYS A 79 -10.77 -9.84 -15.04
CA LYS A 79 -10.05 -8.57 -14.94
C LYS A 79 -8.54 -8.76 -15.01
N ASN A 80 -8.02 -9.79 -14.36
CA ASN A 80 -6.61 -10.16 -14.40
C ASN A 80 -6.42 -11.68 -14.54
N PRO A 81 -6.08 -12.19 -15.74
CA PRO A 81 -5.93 -13.63 -15.98
C PRO A 81 -4.71 -14.25 -15.29
N ASP A 82 -3.80 -13.44 -14.75
CA ASP A 82 -2.67 -13.93 -13.96
C ASP A 82 -3.11 -14.44 -12.57
N VAL A 83 -4.31 -14.09 -12.11
CA VAL A 83 -4.93 -14.61 -10.88
C VAL A 83 -5.37 -16.05 -11.11
N PHE A 84 -4.82 -16.99 -10.33
CA PHE A 84 -5.10 -18.43 -10.52
C PHE A 84 -5.48 -19.17 -9.24
N ALA A 85 -5.18 -18.58 -8.08
CA ALA A 85 -5.46 -19.18 -6.79
C ALA A 85 -5.82 -18.10 -5.75
N TRP A 86 -6.24 -18.55 -4.57
CA TRP A 86 -6.46 -17.73 -3.39
C TRP A 86 -5.69 -18.34 -2.22
N LEU A 87 -4.98 -17.54 -1.44
CA LEU A 87 -4.21 -17.97 -0.27
C LEU A 87 -4.87 -17.45 1.00
N ASN A 88 -5.34 -18.37 1.84
CA ASN A 88 -5.78 -18.07 3.20
C ASN A 88 -4.93 -18.86 4.20
N VAL A 89 -4.29 -18.16 5.15
CA VAL A 89 -3.52 -18.76 6.24
C VAL A 89 -4.26 -18.54 7.55
N TYR A 90 -4.80 -19.62 8.12
CA TYR A 90 -5.62 -19.52 9.34
C TYR A 90 -4.85 -18.93 10.52
N GLY A 91 -5.56 -18.15 11.34
CA GLY A 91 -4.98 -17.44 12.49
C GLY A 91 -4.16 -16.20 12.14
N THR A 92 -4.14 -15.79 10.86
CA THR A 92 -3.47 -14.58 10.38
C THR A 92 -4.42 -13.70 9.57
N GLN A 93 -3.98 -12.50 9.19
CA GLN A 93 -4.66 -11.62 8.24
C GLN A 93 -4.29 -11.92 6.77
N ILE A 94 -3.53 -12.98 6.51
CA ILE A 94 -3.13 -13.42 5.17
C ILE A 94 -4.32 -14.11 4.49
N ASP A 95 -5.01 -13.37 3.63
CA ASP A 95 -6.21 -13.82 2.91
C ASP A 95 -6.31 -13.10 1.56
N TYR A 96 -5.52 -13.53 0.57
CA TYR A 96 -5.29 -12.77 -0.68
C TYR A 96 -5.42 -13.61 -1.95
N PRO A 97 -5.78 -13.00 -3.09
CA PRO A 97 -5.56 -13.59 -4.41
C PRO A 97 -4.07 -13.88 -4.65
N VAL A 98 -3.77 -14.98 -5.35
CA VAL A 98 -2.42 -15.36 -5.78
C VAL A 98 -2.30 -15.23 -7.29
N LEU A 99 -1.29 -14.48 -7.71
CA LEU A 99 -0.98 -14.21 -9.11
C LEU A 99 0.28 -14.94 -9.56
N GLN A 100 0.45 -15.11 -10.88
CA GLN A 100 1.71 -15.54 -11.45
C GLN A 100 1.86 -15.00 -12.88
N SER A 101 3.00 -14.34 -13.13
CA SER A 101 3.46 -13.80 -14.41
C SER A 101 4.59 -14.63 -15.02
N GLY A 102 5.15 -14.17 -16.15
CA GLY A 102 6.34 -14.76 -16.77
C GLY A 102 7.68 -14.40 -16.09
N ASP A 103 7.64 -13.60 -15.03
CA ASP A 103 8.78 -13.17 -14.22
C ASP A 103 8.35 -12.98 -12.74
N ASN A 104 9.32 -12.70 -11.87
CA ASN A 104 9.13 -12.44 -10.44
C ASN A 104 9.14 -10.94 -10.06
N GLU A 105 9.09 -10.04 -11.04
CA GLU A 105 9.25 -8.59 -10.83
C GLU A 105 7.92 -7.84 -11.00
N LYS A 106 7.08 -8.27 -11.95
CA LYS A 106 5.84 -7.58 -12.31
C LYS A 106 4.96 -7.26 -11.10
N TYR A 107 4.75 -8.22 -10.22
CA TYR A 107 3.85 -8.09 -9.06
C TYR A 107 4.53 -7.62 -7.78
N LEU A 108 5.79 -7.21 -7.86
CA LEU A 108 6.48 -6.59 -6.73
C LEU A 108 5.88 -5.21 -6.40
N ASN A 109 5.50 -4.41 -7.41
CA ASN A 109 4.91 -3.08 -7.22
C ASN A 109 3.62 -2.89 -8.03
N THR A 110 2.90 -3.99 -8.25
CA THR A 110 1.64 -4.00 -9.00
C THR A 110 0.58 -4.74 -8.21
N ASP A 111 -0.62 -4.18 -8.13
CA ASP A 111 -1.77 -4.78 -7.47
C ASP A 111 -2.42 -5.89 -8.29
N VAL A 112 -3.41 -6.54 -7.69
CA VAL A 112 -4.15 -7.66 -8.27
C VAL A 112 -4.88 -7.26 -9.57
N LEU A 113 -5.17 -5.98 -9.78
CA LEU A 113 -5.85 -5.46 -10.97
C LEU A 113 -4.87 -4.94 -12.04
N GLY A 114 -3.57 -4.97 -11.78
CA GLY A 114 -2.53 -4.53 -12.72
C GLY A 114 -2.13 -3.06 -12.57
N ASN A 115 -2.58 -2.35 -11.53
CA ASN A 115 -2.17 -0.96 -11.28
C ASN A 115 -0.94 -0.88 -10.40
N TYR A 116 -0.14 0.18 -10.57
CA TYR A 116 1.03 0.42 -9.73
C TYR A 116 0.62 0.68 -8.27
N LYS A 117 1.18 -0.12 -7.35
CA LYS A 117 1.01 -0.01 -5.90
C LYS A 117 2.27 -0.48 -5.18
N MET A 118 2.73 0.30 -4.21
CA MET A 118 3.89 -0.04 -3.38
C MET A 118 3.69 -1.29 -2.52
N SER A 119 2.44 -1.63 -2.20
CA SER A 119 2.08 -2.87 -1.49
C SER A 119 2.27 -4.13 -2.33
N GLY A 120 2.37 -4.00 -3.67
CA GLY A 120 2.46 -5.12 -4.59
C GLY A 120 1.28 -6.07 -4.50
N SER A 121 1.54 -7.34 -4.79
CA SER A 121 0.56 -8.44 -4.64
C SER A 121 1.21 -9.69 -4.02
N ILE A 122 0.39 -10.68 -3.67
CA ILE A 122 0.87 -12.02 -3.37
C ILE A 122 1.00 -12.80 -4.69
N PHE A 123 2.20 -13.29 -5.00
CA PHE A 123 2.46 -13.95 -6.28
C PHE A 123 3.38 -15.16 -6.14
N MET A 124 3.20 -16.16 -7.01
CA MET A 124 4.00 -17.37 -7.04
C MET A 124 5.18 -17.22 -8.00
N ASP A 125 6.30 -17.88 -7.70
CA ASP A 125 7.48 -17.93 -8.57
C ASP A 125 7.09 -18.35 -9.99
N TYR A 126 7.55 -17.62 -11.01
CA TYR A 126 7.18 -17.87 -12.41
C TYR A 126 7.54 -19.28 -12.91
N ARG A 127 8.51 -19.95 -12.28
CA ARG A 127 8.94 -21.31 -12.64
C ARG A 127 8.03 -22.39 -12.08
N ASN A 128 7.22 -22.06 -11.07
CA ASN A 128 6.34 -23.03 -10.45
C ASN A 128 5.10 -23.30 -11.29
N LYS A 129 4.57 -24.52 -11.24
CA LYS A 129 3.32 -24.89 -11.90
C LYS A 129 2.13 -24.36 -11.10
N LYS A 130 1.18 -23.72 -11.80
CA LYS A 130 -0.09 -23.18 -11.26
C LYS A 130 -0.99 -24.20 -10.56
N ASP A 131 -0.69 -25.49 -10.65
CA ASP A 131 -1.41 -26.55 -9.98
C ASP A 131 -0.77 -27.02 -8.67
N PHE A 132 0.31 -26.36 -8.23
CA PHE A 132 1.06 -26.71 -7.01
C PHE A 132 1.57 -28.16 -7.02
N SER A 133 1.77 -28.75 -8.20
CA SER A 133 2.28 -30.12 -8.36
C SER A 133 3.80 -30.23 -8.23
N ASP A 134 4.51 -29.09 -8.15
CA ASP A 134 5.95 -29.11 -7.91
C ASP A 134 6.26 -29.58 -6.50
N PHE A 135 7.46 -30.12 -6.32
CA PHE A 135 7.95 -30.49 -5.00
C PHE A 135 7.97 -29.31 -4.02
N ASN A 136 8.26 -28.11 -4.52
CA ASN A 136 8.28 -26.89 -3.73
C ASN A 136 7.70 -25.73 -4.54
N SER A 137 6.62 -25.13 -4.02
CA SER A 137 6.01 -23.92 -4.59
C SER A 137 6.35 -22.72 -3.72
N ILE A 138 6.97 -21.70 -4.32
CA ILE A 138 7.42 -20.51 -3.61
C ILE A 138 6.44 -19.37 -3.89
N ILE A 139 5.87 -18.80 -2.83
CA ILE A 139 4.97 -17.65 -2.90
C ILE A 139 5.65 -16.46 -2.22
N TYR A 140 5.66 -15.33 -2.91
CA TYR A 140 6.22 -14.06 -2.48
C TYR A 140 5.11 -13.06 -2.15
N GLY A 141 5.46 -12.09 -1.32
CA GLY A 141 4.60 -11.00 -0.89
C GLY A 141 5.37 -10.05 0.01
N HIS A 142 4.99 -8.78 0.02
CA HIS A 142 5.63 -7.79 0.89
C HIS A 142 5.34 -8.07 2.37
N HIS A 143 6.33 -7.83 3.22
CA HIS A 143 6.12 -7.72 4.66
C HIS A 143 5.76 -6.27 4.97
N MET A 144 4.55 -6.02 5.46
CA MET A 144 4.04 -4.67 5.74
C MET A 144 3.55 -4.53 7.18
N ALA A 145 3.55 -3.31 7.69
CA ALA A 145 2.98 -3.00 9.01
C ALA A 145 1.46 -3.26 9.04
N GLU A 146 0.88 -3.24 10.25
CA GLU A 146 -0.56 -3.51 10.46
C GLU A 146 -1.02 -4.86 9.90
N SER A 147 -0.12 -5.85 9.85
CA SER A 147 -0.38 -7.20 9.32
C SER A 147 -0.79 -7.26 7.84
N ALA A 148 -0.62 -6.18 7.08
CA ALA A 148 -0.88 -6.17 5.63
C ALA A 148 0.02 -7.16 4.90
N MET A 149 -0.47 -7.71 3.79
CA MET A 149 0.26 -8.67 2.95
C MET A 149 0.83 -9.83 3.79
N PHE A 150 2.15 -10.01 3.84
CA PHE A 150 2.86 -11.00 4.67
C PHE A 150 3.36 -10.47 6.01
N GLY A 151 2.84 -9.34 6.49
CA GLY A 151 3.19 -8.75 7.79
C GLY A 151 3.02 -9.71 8.98
N ASP A 152 2.06 -10.63 8.88
CA ASP A 152 1.80 -11.64 9.91
C ASP A 152 2.76 -12.84 9.91
N LEU A 153 3.68 -12.94 8.95
CA LEU A 153 4.65 -14.04 8.94
C LEU A 153 5.54 -14.06 10.19
N ASP A 154 5.75 -12.90 10.82
CA ASP A 154 6.51 -12.80 12.07
C ASP A 154 5.86 -13.54 13.24
N LYS A 155 4.54 -13.73 13.23
CA LYS A 155 3.84 -14.49 14.28
C LYS A 155 4.33 -15.93 14.36
N PHE A 156 4.76 -16.52 13.24
CA PHE A 156 5.28 -17.89 13.18
C PHE A 156 6.68 -18.05 13.81
N LYS A 157 7.36 -16.95 14.17
CA LYS A 157 8.58 -17.00 14.99
C LYS A 157 8.28 -17.39 16.44
N ASP A 158 7.06 -17.13 16.93
CA ASP A 158 6.64 -17.54 18.26
C ASP A 158 6.20 -19.01 18.27
N GLN A 159 6.84 -19.81 19.12
CA GLN A 159 6.58 -21.26 19.18
C GLN A 159 5.19 -21.60 19.69
N LYS A 160 4.56 -20.75 20.52
CA LYS A 160 3.21 -21.01 21.02
C LYS A 160 2.19 -20.75 19.92
N PHE A 161 2.35 -19.66 19.17
CA PHE A 161 1.53 -19.38 17.99
C PHE A 161 1.65 -20.49 16.96
N LEU A 162 2.88 -20.88 16.59
CA LEU A 162 3.12 -21.96 15.62
C LEU A 162 2.48 -23.29 16.02
N ARG A 163 2.47 -23.63 17.33
CA ARG A 163 1.90 -24.89 17.84
C ARG A 163 0.39 -24.86 18.02
N ASN A 164 -0.18 -23.69 18.36
CA ASN A 164 -1.60 -23.57 18.69
C ASN A 164 -2.46 -23.09 17.52
N THR A 165 -1.87 -22.45 16.53
CA THR A 165 -2.56 -22.07 15.31
C THR A 165 -2.59 -23.29 14.39
N PRO A 166 -3.77 -23.82 14.02
CA PRO A 166 -3.86 -24.84 13.00
C PRO A 166 -3.30 -24.24 11.72
N LEU A 167 -2.12 -24.69 11.29
CA LEU A 167 -1.54 -24.37 9.99
C LEU A 167 -2.42 -25.03 8.91
N GLY A 168 -3.55 -24.39 8.61
CA GLY A 168 -4.34 -24.67 7.43
C GLY A 168 -4.05 -23.57 6.43
N ILE A 169 -3.45 -23.97 5.31
CA ILE A 169 -3.33 -23.15 4.13
C ILE A 169 -4.43 -23.62 3.19
N SER A 170 -5.43 -22.78 2.96
CA SER A 170 -6.50 -23.07 2.03
C SER A 170 -6.20 -22.39 0.70
N ILE A 171 -5.95 -23.22 -0.31
CA ILE A 171 -5.72 -22.78 -1.69
C ILE A 171 -6.98 -23.08 -2.50
N PHE A 172 -7.70 -22.02 -2.85
CA PHE A 172 -8.85 -22.16 -3.74
C PHE A 172 -8.39 -22.03 -5.18
N LYS A 173 -8.64 -23.06 -5.98
CA LYS A 173 -8.41 -23.04 -7.43
C LYS A 173 -9.74 -23.01 -8.16
N ALA A 174 -9.92 -22.06 -9.07
CA ALA A 174 -11.04 -22.11 -10.00
C ALA A 174 -10.87 -23.30 -10.95
N ARG A 175 -11.89 -24.14 -11.08
CA ARG A 175 -11.91 -25.20 -12.09
C ARG A 175 -12.13 -24.55 -13.45
N ILE A 176 -11.08 -24.47 -14.27
CA ILE A 176 -11.19 -24.04 -15.67
C ILE A 176 -11.77 -25.20 -16.49
N THR A 177 -13.06 -25.45 -16.32
CA THR A 177 -13.86 -26.27 -17.24
C THR A 177 -15.09 -25.44 -17.56
N GLU A 178 -15.37 -25.25 -18.86
CA GLU A 178 -16.49 -24.48 -19.44
C GLU A 178 -16.25 -23.02 -19.85
N LEU A 179 -15.13 -22.70 -20.49
CA LEU A 179 -15.06 -21.52 -21.39
C LEU A 179 -14.85 -21.88 -22.87
N ASN A 180 -14.97 -23.16 -23.23
CA ASN A 180 -14.74 -23.65 -24.60
C ASN A 180 -15.93 -24.40 -25.23
N SER A 181 -17.15 -24.29 -24.70
CA SER A 181 -18.33 -25.00 -25.22
C SER A 181 -19.43 -24.09 -25.77
N SER A 182 -19.11 -22.89 -26.27
CA SER A 182 -20.09 -22.02 -26.95
C SER A 182 -19.71 -21.62 -28.38
N HIS A 183 -18.85 -22.38 -29.04
CA HIS A 183 -18.65 -22.29 -30.49
C HIS A 183 -18.36 -23.67 -31.09
N PHE A 184 -19.41 -24.49 -31.22
CA PHE A 184 -19.63 -25.42 -32.34
C PHE A 184 -21.13 -25.68 -32.46
#